data_AF-A0A523U737-F1
#
_entry.id   AF-A0A523U737-F1
#
_cell.length_a   1.000
_cell.length_b   1.000
_cell.length_c   1.000
_cell.angle_alpha   90.00
_cell.angle_beta   90.00
_cell.angle_gamma   90.00
#
_symmetry.space_group_name_H-M   'P 1'
#
loop_
_entity.id
_entity.type
_entity.pdbx_description
1 polymer ?
#
loop_
_entity_poly.entity_id
_entity_poly.type
_entity_poly.pdbx_seq_one_letter_code
_entity_poly.pdbx_strand_id
1 'polypeptide(L)'
;MLKFENSRETTIAMLVLARWLPELAKRMEAGVRAMGFEVIEKTVERYEDGVVNPVLTLRRADGDWTVKLSLRNALEEFLLLDREDESKRFDMRLLDSSSAEKKLAHIVEGRLALAQTFTECRSAEEVQKRMEKLAPRFEHMRIWKFDEENNERKG
;
A
#
# COMPACT_ATOMS: atom_id res chain seq x y z
N MET A 1 11.31 -7.18 -10.05
CA MET A 1 12.06 -6.94 -8.81
C MET A 1 12.44 -5.46 -8.83
N LEU A 2 12.21 -4.71 -7.74
CA LEU A 2 12.70 -3.32 -7.64
C LEU A 2 14.22 -3.33 -7.81
N LYS A 3 14.72 -2.64 -8.84
CA LYS A 3 16.16 -2.49 -9.08
C LYS A 3 16.56 -1.12 -8.53
N PHE A 4 17.51 -1.14 -7.61
CA PHE A 4 18.15 0.05 -7.07
C PHE A 4 19.36 0.42 -7.91
N GLU A 5 19.89 1.64 -7.73
CA GLU A 5 21.01 2.16 -8.54
C GLU A 5 22.24 1.25 -8.55
N ASN A 6 22.45 0.46 -7.49
CA ASN A 6 23.57 -0.48 -7.41
C ASN A 6 23.15 -1.86 -6.86
N SER A 7 24.00 -2.85 -7.15
CA SER A 7 23.78 -4.25 -6.76
C SER A 7 23.76 -4.45 -5.25
N ARG A 8 24.55 -3.67 -4.50
CA ARG A 8 24.60 -3.71 -3.03
C ARG A 8 23.27 -3.29 -2.41
N GLU A 9 22.71 -2.17 -2.85
CA GLU A 9 21.39 -1.71 -2.42
C GLU A 9 20.30 -2.72 -2.76
N THR A 10 20.38 -3.32 -3.95
CA THR A 10 19.46 -4.38 -4.36
C THR A 10 19.54 -5.58 -3.41
N THR A 11 20.74 -6.06 -3.07
CA THR A 11 20.91 -7.17 -2.11
C THR A 11 20.40 -6.81 -0.71
N ILE A 12 20.69 -5.61 -0.22
CA ILE A 12 20.21 -5.15 1.09
C ILE A 12 18.69 -5.06 1.11
N ALA A 13 18.08 -4.49 0.05
CA ALA A 13 16.63 -4.40 -0.07
C ALA A 13 15.97 -5.78 -0.08
N MET A 14 16.57 -6.77 -0.74
CA MET A 14 16.08 -8.15 -0.73
C MET A 14 16.12 -8.76 0.69
N LEU A 15 17.19 -8.53 1.45
CA LEU A 15 17.30 -9.03 2.84
C LEU A 15 16.26 -8.38 3.76
N VAL A 16 16.09 -7.06 3.64
CA VAL A 16 15.08 -6.31 4.39
C VAL A 16 13.68 -6.76 4.01
N LEU A 17 13.39 -6.94 2.72
CA LEU A 17 12.10 -7.48 2.25
C LEU A 17 11.83 -8.88 2.81
N ALA A 18 12.81 -9.79 2.74
CA ALA A 18 12.64 -11.15 3.22
C ALA A 18 12.23 -11.19 4.71
N ARG A 19 12.73 -10.23 5.50
CA ARG A 19 12.37 -10.09 6.91
C ARG A 19 11.01 -9.44 7.14
N TRP A 20 10.72 -8.34 6.45
CA TRP A 20 9.61 -7.45 6.80
C TRP A 20 8.36 -7.63 5.94
N LEU A 21 8.47 -8.24 4.75
CA LEU A 21 7.31 -8.53 3.91
C LEU A 21 6.28 -9.45 4.60
N PRO A 22 6.68 -10.54 5.31
CA PRO A 22 5.71 -11.34 6.05
C PRO A 22 4.97 -10.54 7.14
N GLU A 23 5.67 -9.64 7.82
CA GLU A 23 5.09 -8.77 8.85
C GLU A 23 4.12 -7.73 8.26
N LEU A 24 4.48 -7.13 7.12
CA LEU A 24 3.58 -6.25 6.37
C LEU A 24 2.29 -6.99 6.00
N ALA A 25 2.40 -8.16 5.37
CA ALA A 25 1.25 -8.96 4.96
C ALA A 25 0.38 -9.31 6.17
N LYS A 26 0.97 -9.84 7.25
CA LYS A 26 0.25 -10.23 8.46
C LYS A 26 -0.53 -9.07 9.09
N ARG A 27 0.06 -7.87 9.18
CA ARG A 27 -0.59 -6.70 9.77
C ARG A 27 -1.69 -6.13 8.88
N MET A 28 -1.45 -6.09 7.57
CA MET A 28 -2.49 -5.72 6.61
C MET A 28 -3.68 -6.68 6.68
N GLU A 29 -3.42 -8.00 6.73
CA GLU A 29 -4.47 -9.02 6.89
C GLU A 29 -5.27 -8.85 8.18
N ALA A 30 -4.59 -8.60 9.31
CA ALA A 30 -5.27 -8.35 10.59
C ALA A 30 -6.16 -7.10 10.51
N GLY A 31 -5.65 -6.03 9.88
CA GLY A 31 -6.40 -4.79 9.71
C GLY A 31 -7.64 -4.94 8.83
N VAL A 32 -7.53 -5.58 7.67
CA VAL A 32 -8.69 -5.79 6.79
C VAL A 32 -9.72 -6.75 7.42
N ARG A 33 -9.28 -7.73 8.21
CA ARG A 33 -10.19 -8.58 9.00
C ARG A 33 -10.96 -7.78 10.04
N ALA A 34 -10.30 -6.86 10.73
CA ALA A 34 -10.97 -5.96 11.68
C ALA A 34 -12.02 -5.06 11.00
N MET A 35 -11.89 -4.81 9.69
CA MET A 35 -12.86 -4.08 8.88
C MET A 35 -13.99 -4.97 8.32
N GLY A 36 -14.05 -6.25 8.67
CA GLY A 36 -15.08 -7.18 8.20
C GLY A 36 -14.79 -7.85 6.85
N PHE A 37 -13.52 -7.85 6.39
CA PHE A 37 -13.11 -8.58 5.20
C PHE A 37 -12.48 -9.94 5.56
N GLU A 38 -12.76 -10.94 4.73
CA GLU A 38 -12.08 -12.22 4.73
C GLU A 38 -11.01 -12.24 3.64
N VAL A 39 -9.82 -12.75 3.96
CA VAL A 39 -8.76 -12.97 2.96
C VAL A 39 -9.01 -14.33 2.33
N ILE A 40 -9.46 -14.35 1.07
CA ILE A 40 -9.82 -15.58 0.35
C ILE A 40 -8.68 -16.11 -0.52
N GLU A 41 -7.72 -15.26 -0.88
CA GLU A 41 -6.59 -15.66 -1.71
C GLU A 41 -5.35 -14.81 -1.40
N LYS A 42 -4.16 -15.43 -1.50
CA LYS A 42 -2.87 -14.75 -1.42
C LYS A 42 -2.04 -15.18 -2.61
N THR A 43 -1.72 -14.24 -3.48
CA THR A 43 -0.98 -14.51 -4.71
C THR A 43 0.17 -13.54 -4.86
N VAL A 44 1.00 -13.82 -5.87
CA VAL A 44 2.07 -12.94 -6.29
C VAL A 44 1.88 -12.70 -7.78
N GLU A 45 1.55 -11.47 -8.16
CA GLU A 45 1.39 -11.06 -9.55
C GLU A 45 2.72 -10.50 -10.08
N ARG A 46 3.07 -10.87 -11.31
CA ARG A 46 4.24 -10.35 -12.02
C ARG A 46 3.77 -9.40 -13.12
N TYR A 47 4.20 -8.15 -13.06
CA TYR A 47 3.89 -7.14 -14.06
C TYR A 47 4.87 -7.17 -15.24
N GLU A 48 4.51 -6.49 -16.33
CA GLU A 48 5.30 -6.42 -17.58
C GLU A 48 6.70 -5.83 -17.37
N ASP A 49 6.84 -4.90 -16.41
CA ASP A 49 8.12 -4.34 -15.97
C ASP A 49 8.98 -5.34 -15.16
N GLY A 50 8.51 -6.58 -15.01
CA GLY A 50 9.16 -7.63 -14.24
C GLY A 50 9.06 -7.44 -12.73
N VAL A 51 8.32 -6.45 -12.24
CA VAL A 51 8.03 -6.26 -10.82
C VAL A 51 7.11 -7.37 -10.34
N VAL A 52 7.45 -7.89 -9.16
CA VAL A 52 6.76 -8.99 -8.50
C VAL A 52 6.06 -8.39 -7.30
N ASN A 53 4.76 -8.62 -7.18
CA ASN A 53 3.91 -7.91 -6.25
C ASN A 53 3.00 -8.87 -5.48
N PRO A 54 3.04 -8.87 -4.15
CA PRO A 54 2.05 -9.58 -3.35
C PRO A 54 0.67 -8.95 -3.52
N VAL A 55 -0.31 -9.82 -3.75
CA VAL A 55 -1.73 -9.43 -3.87
C VAL A 55 -2.55 -10.25 -2.88
N LEU A 56 -3.42 -9.57 -2.16
CA LEU A 56 -4.42 -10.18 -1.29
C LEU A 56 -5.80 -10.02 -1.95
N THR A 57 -6.49 -11.13 -2.23
CA THR A 57 -7.90 -11.07 -2.64
C THR A 57 -8.76 -11.16 -1.39
N LEU A 58 -9.59 -10.14 -1.20
CA LEU A 58 -10.44 -9.95 -0.04
C LEU A 58 -11.91 -10.10 -0.45
N ARG A 59 -12.72 -10.67 0.42
CA ARG A 59 -14.19 -10.72 0.28
C ARG A 59 -14.82 -10.03 1.48
N ARG A 60 -15.84 -9.22 1.27
CA ARG A 60 -16.59 -8.63 2.39
C ARG A 60 -17.49 -9.69 3.03
N ALA A 61 -17.53 -9.77 4.35
CA ALA A 61 -18.27 -10.84 5.05
C ALA A 61 -19.80 -10.80 4.81
N ASP A 62 -20.35 -9.62 4.50
CA ASP A 62 -21.78 -9.35 4.30
C ASP A 62 -22.15 -9.06 2.83
N GLY A 63 -21.27 -9.37 1.85
CA GLY A 63 -21.54 -9.04 0.45
C GLY A 63 -20.82 -9.90 -0.58
N ASP A 64 -21.24 -9.75 -1.84
CA ASP A 64 -20.81 -10.60 -2.97
C ASP A 64 -19.59 -10.04 -3.72
N TRP A 65 -19.03 -8.92 -3.27
CA TRP A 65 -17.92 -8.26 -3.96
C TRP A 65 -16.57 -8.68 -3.38
N THR A 66 -15.60 -8.79 -4.28
CA THR A 66 -14.20 -9.08 -3.95
C THR A 66 -13.32 -7.89 -4.29
N VAL A 67 -12.28 -7.67 -3.49
CA VAL A 67 -11.32 -6.59 -3.65
C VAL A 67 -9.92 -7.19 -3.77
N LYS A 68 -9.17 -6.79 -4.79
CA LYS A 68 -7.75 -7.11 -4.88
C LYS A 68 -6.92 -5.99 -4.27
N LEU A 69 -6.24 -6.29 -3.16
CA LEU A 69 -5.29 -5.39 -2.53
C LEU A 69 -3.87 -5.71 -3.01
N SER A 70 -3.36 -4.83 -3.87
CA SER A 70 -1.98 -4.84 -4.34
C SER A 70 -1.06 -4.15 -3.33
N LEU A 71 -0.01 -4.84 -2.85
CA LEU A 71 0.91 -4.30 -1.85
C LEU A 71 2.09 -3.52 -2.44
N ARG A 72 2.15 -3.33 -3.77
CA ARG A 72 3.29 -2.72 -4.48
C ARG A 72 3.66 -1.37 -3.90
N ASN A 73 2.69 -0.47 -3.80
CA ASN A 73 2.92 0.90 -3.32
C ASN A 73 3.34 0.92 -1.85
N ALA A 74 2.82 0.01 -1.03
CA ALA A 74 3.23 -0.13 0.36
C ALA A 74 4.67 -0.65 0.47
N LEU A 75 5.09 -1.56 -0.41
CA LEU A 75 6.46 -2.06 -0.47
C LEU A 75 7.44 -1.02 -0.96
N GLU A 76 7.10 -0.28 -2.02
CA GLU A 76 7.92 0.82 -2.53
C GLU A 76 8.10 1.91 -1.46
N GLU A 77 7.02 2.34 -0.81
CA GLU A 77 7.09 3.32 0.28
C GLU A 77 7.88 2.79 1.48
N PHE A 78 7.79 1.50 1.79
CA PHE A 78 8.58 0.90 2.86
C PHE A 78 10.08 0.94 2.55
N LEU A 79 10.48 0.53 1.34
CA LEU A 79 11.88 0.38 0.97
C LEU A 79 12.58 1.68 0.60
N LEU A 80 11.86 2.65 0.04
CA LEU A 80 12.45 3.85 -0.53
C LEU A 80 12.54 4.97 0.51
N LEU A 81 13.62 5.75 0.44
CA LEU A 81 13.74 6.97 1.24
C LEU A 81 12.68 8.00 0.80
N ASP A 82 12.55 8.17 -0.52
CA ASP A 82 11.50 8.90 -1.19
C ASP A 82 11.08 8.09 -2.42
N ARG A 83 9.78 7.87 -2.58
CA ARG A 83 9.22 7.13 -3.73
C ARG A 83 9.26 7.94 -5.01
N GLU A 84 9.20 9.26 -4.91
CA GLU A 84 9.10 10.17 -6.05
C GLU A 84 10.49 10.59 -6.57
N ASP A 85 11.55 10.26 -5.84
CA ASP A 85 12.92 10.45 -6.30
C ASP A 85 13.21 9.52 -7.49
N GLU A 86 13.65 10.09 -8.60
CA GLU A 86 14.00 9.39 -9.83
C GLU A 86 15.10 8.33 -9.59
N SER A 87 15.99 8.59 -8.63
CA SER A 87 17.07 7.68 -8.24
C SER A 87 16.58 6.48 -7.40
N LYS A 88 15.35 6.50 -6.88
CA LYS A 88 14.73 5.41 -6.10
C LYS A 88 15.70 4.79 -5.07
N ARG A 89 16.22 5.62 -4.17
CA ARG A 89 17.23 5.20 -3.18
C ARG A 89 16.65 4.33 -2.07
N PHE A 90 17.38 3.30 -1.70
CA PHE A 90 17.05 2.46 -0.54
C PHE A 90 17.16 3.25 0.77
N ASP A 91 16.17 3.10 1.66
CA ASP A 91 16.19 3.66 3.00
C ASP A 91 17.09 2.84 3.93
N MET A 92 18.36 3.24 4.05
CA MET A 92 19.35 2.56 4.88
C MET A 92 18.96 2.47 6.37
N ARG A 93 18.03 3.30 6.85
CA ARG A 93 17.53 3.23 8.24
C ARG A 93 16.80 1.92 8.51
N LEU A 94 16.31 1.23 7.48
CA LEU A 94 15.64 -0.08 7.60
C LEU A 94 16.56 -1.21 8.09
N LEU A 95 17.87 -0.99 8.09
CA LEU A 95 18.83 -1.90 8.73
C LEU A 95 18.68 -1.91 10.26
N ASP A 96 18.20 -0.81 10.84
CA ASP A 96 17.81 -0.73 12.24
C ASP A 96 16.37 -1.24 12.41
N SER A 97 16.19 -2.18 13.35
CA SER A 97 14.89 -2.84 13.53
C SER A 97 13.84 -1.89 14.11
N SER A 98 14.22 -0.91 14.93
CA SER A 98 13.27 0.07 15.49
C SER A 98 12.75 1.00 14.41
N SER A 99 13.63 1.46 13.54
CA SER A 99 13.29 2.33 12.41
C SER A 99 12.43 1.62 11.38
N ALA A 100 12.76 0.37 11.04
CA ALA A 100 11.94 -0.47 10.17
C ALA A 100 10.55 -0.73 10.75
N GLU A 101 10.46 -1.06 12.04
CA GLU A 101 9.19 -1.28 12.74
C GLU A 101 8.29 -0.04 12.70
N LYS A 102 8.86 1.14 13.00
CA LYS A 102 8.12 2.42 12.95
C LYS A 102 7.60 2.73 11.55
N LYS A 103 8.44 2.55 10.53
CA LYS A 103 8.05 2.80 9.15
C LYS A 103 6.97 1.82 8.69
N LEU A 104 7.12 0.55 9.04
CA LEU A 104 6.13 -0.48 8.74
C LEU A 104 4.78 -0.16 9.39
N ALA A 105 4.76 0.19 10.68
CA ALA A 105 3.55 0.57 11.38
C ALA A 105 2.85 1.76 10.72
N HIS A 106 3.61 2.79 10.35
CA HIS A 106 3.08 3.98 9.67
C HIS A 106 2.43 3.65 8.32
N ILE A 107 3.09 2.82 7.50
CA ILE A 107 2.55 2.39 6.20
C ILE A 107 1.28 1.58 6.37
N VAL A 108 1.27 0.62 7.30
CA VAL A 108 0.09 -0.20 7.59
C VAL A 108 -1.06 0.69 8.05
N GLU A 109 -0.82 1.59 9.00
CA GLU A 109 -1.84 2.52 9.51
C GLU A 109 -2.46 3.36 8.38
N GLY A 110 -1.63 3.93 7.50
CA GLY A 110 -2.10 4.73 6.37
C GLY A 110 -2.93 3.94 5.39
N ARG A 111 -2.47 2.75 5.01
CA ARG A 111 -3.21 1.90 4.04
C ARG A 111 -4.53 1.40 4.60
N LEU A 112 -4.58 1.09 5.89
CA LEU A 112 -5.82 0.69 6.55
C LEU A 112 -6.79 1.86 6.71
N ALA A 113 -6.31 3.05 7.08
CA ALA A 113 -7.15 4.25 7.17
C ALA A 113 -7.77 4.62 5.80
N LEU A 114 -6.99 4.46 4.73
CA LEU A 114 -7.47 4.60 3.35
C LEU A 114 -8.57 3.59 3.04
N ALA A 115 -8.31 2.30 3.26
CA ALA A 115 -9.28 1.24 3.00
C ALA A 115 -10.59 1.47 3.78
N GLN A 116 -10.50 1.80 5.06
CA GLN A 116 -11.66 2.10 5.92
C GLN A 116 -12.47 3.29 5.41
N THR A 117 -11.82 4.31 4.85
CA THR A 117 -12.51 5.46 4.27
C THR A 117 -13.39 5.04 3.09
N PHE A 118 -12.89 4.19 2.20
CA PHE A 118 -13.68 3.70 1.06
C PHE A 118 -14.81 2.73 1.47
N THR A 119 -14.68 2.03 2.59
CA THR A 119 -15.67 1.04 3.00
C THR A 119 -16.81 1.64 3.84
N GLU A 120 -16.54 2.76 4.52
CA GLU A 120 -17.52 3.42 5.40
C GLU A 120 -18.22 4.62 4.76
N CYS A 121 -17.62 5.27 3.76
CA CYS A 121 -18.24 6.38 3.07
C CYS A 121 -19.28 5.91 2.06
N ARG A 122 -20.36 6.68 1.94
CA ARG A 122 -21.50 6.39 1.04
C ARG A 122 -21.50 7.25 -0.23
N SER A 123 -20.64 8.26 -0.32
CA SER A 123 -20.49 9.12 -1.49
C SER A 123 -19.04 9.52 -1.74
N ALA A 124 -18.76 9.99 -2.96
CA ALA A 124 -17.43 10.48 -3.35
C ALA A 124 -17.01 11.71 -2.51
N GLU A 125 -17.95 12.59 -2.16
CA GLU A 125 -17.66 13.77 -1.32
C GLU A 125 -17.31 13.39 0.11
N GLU A 126 -17.94 12.34 0.67
CA GLU A 126 -17.58 11.81 1.98
C GLU A 126 -16.17 11.21 1.97
N VAL A 127 -15.84 10.45 0.92
CA VAL A 127 -14.47 9.94 0.70
C VAL A 127 -13.50 11.12 0.66
N GLN A 128 -13.75 12.14 -0.18
CA GLN A 128 -12.86 13.29 -0.32
C GLN A 128 -12.61 13.99 1.02
N LYS A 129 -13.67 14.30 1.78
CA LYS A 129 -13.55 14.97 3.09
C LYS A 129 -12.75 14.16 4.11
N ARG A 130 -12.92 12.84 4.14
CA ARG A 130 -12.16 11.97 5.04
C ARG A 130 -10.71 11.86 4.59
N MET A 131 -10.47 11.73 3.28
CA MET A 131 -9.14 11.71 2.69
C MET A 131 -8.37 13.00 3.01
N GLU A 132 -9.00 14.18 2.90
CA GLU A 132 -8.43 15.49 3.24
C GLU A 132 -8.00 15.58 4.70
N LYS A 133 -8.73 14.93 5.62
CA LYS A 133 -8.35 14.84 7.04
C LYS A 133 -7.21 13.86 7.30
N LEU A 134 -7.11 12.81 6.49
CA LEU A 134 -6.06 11.80 6.62
C LEU A 134 -4.73 12.27 6.00
N ALA A 135 -4.78 13.06 4.92
CA ALA A 135 -3.57 13.42 4.15
C ALA A 135 -2.44 14.06 4.98
N PRO A 136 -2.71 14.99 5.93
CA PRO A 136 -1.65 15.56 6.76
C PRO A 136 -0.92 14.54 7.66
N ARG A 137 -1.54 13.37 7.90
CA ARG A 137 -0.97 12.31 8.75
C ARG A 137 -0.01 11.40 7.98
N PHE A 138 0.00 11.44 6.65
CA PHE A 138 0.76 10.53 5.81
C PHE A 138 1.50 11.36 4.77
N GLU A 139 2.80 11.57 4.98
CA GLU A 139 3.68 12.48 4.22
C GLU A 139 3.60 12.30 2.69
N HIS A 140 3.24 11.10 2.21
CA HIS A 140 3.19 10.75 0.79
C HIS A 140 1.79 10.42 0.26
N MET A 141 0.73 10.70 1.01
CA MET A 141 -0.64 10.43 0.57
C MET A 141 -1.17 11.55 -0.32
N ARG A 142 -1.12 11.34 -1.65
CA ARG A 142 -1.79 12.24 -2.61
C ARG A 142 -3.27 11.91 -2.73
N ILE A 143 -4.12 12.90 -2.50
CA ILE A 143 -5.53 12.83 -2.84
C ILE A 143 -5.66 13.21 -4.31
N TRP A 144 -5.99 12.25 -5.15
CA TRP A 144 -6.48 12.55 -6.48
C TRP A 144 -7.94 12.95 -6.32
N LYS A 145 -8.30 14.19 -6.68
CA LYS A 145 -9.71 14.57 -6.75
C LYS A 145 -10.39 13.66 -7.78
N PHE A 146 -11.53 13.09 -7.40
CA PHE A 146 -12.44 12.50 -8.37
C PHE A 146 -13.04 13.67 -9.16
N ASP A 147 -12.47 13.98 -10.33
CA ASP A 147 -13.11 14.90 -11.26
C ASP A 147 -14.31 14.17 -11.89
N GLU A 148 -15.52 14.48 -11.43
CA GLU A 148 -16.77 13.97 -12.00
C GLU A 148 -17.00 14.44 -13.45
N GLU A 149 -16.19 15.36 -13.98
CA GLU A 149 -16.39 15.97 -15.30
C GLU A 149 -15.97 15.09 -16.50
N ASN A 150 -15.33 13.93 -16.30
CA ASN A 150 -14.91 13.08 -17.44
C ASN A 150 -15.87 11.94 -17.79
N ASN A 151 -17.00 11.77 -17.08
CA ASN A 151 -18.00 10.75 -17.42
C ASN A 151 -19.01 11.20 -18.50
N GLU A 152 -18.96 12.44 -18.98
CA GLU A 152 -19.85 12.92 -20.06
C GLU A 152 -19.24 12.86 -21.48
N ARG A 153 -18.00 12.36 -21.66
CA ARG A 153 -17.35 12.33 -23.00
C ARG A 153 -17.27 10.98 -23.70
N LYS A 154 -17.98 9.95 -23.22
CA LYS A 154 -18.14 8.69 -23.95
C LYS A 154 -19.57 8.14 -23.81
N GLY A 155 -20.54 8.94 -24.26
CA GLY A 155 -21.87 8.49 -24.67
C GLY A 155 -21.97 8.53 -26.19
#